data_AF-A0A9N8P644-F1
#
_entry.id   AF-A0A9N8P644-F1
#
_cell.length_a   1.000
_cell.length_b   1.000
_cell.length_c   1.000
_cell.angle_alpha   90.00
_cell.angle_beta   90.00
_cell.angle_gamma   90.00
#
_symmetry.space_group_name_H-M   'P 1'
#
loop_
_entity.id
_entity.type
_entity.pdbx_description
1 polymer ?
#
loop_
_entity_poly.entity_id
_entity_poly.type
_entity_poly.pdbx_seq_one_letter_code
_entity_poly.pdbx_strand_id
1 'polypeptide(L)'
;MPAIIETPQWSAPADHQSRNVVVLGGGCDDALQYIKENVTAFATRVTTGRSPGTASATLNLEAAVQDAWIVIECVPEVLDLKINVFAELENLAPQDCILASNSSSYKSSAMLAKIEKQSTKTRICNMHYMMPPTNLVVEIMTDGLTYPDLMQWLAERTKEAGLSPYVAVKESTGFIFNRIWAAIKRECLMVMAEGVSTPEQIDKAWIEMLGGKFGPCKSMDSVGLDTVALIEKHYIEERGLDSALTVDFLQKNYLDHGKLGLKSDKGGLYAPKPSTPQSAPATSPPQKKLIVLDTGLGQPLTNKTPAQILSSGRLLEVSPDGKTQRVLSEGLNMPDGVEEHDGKLYYTNMGMPSLNDGSVCCVNLDGTGTTTIIPPGKIYTPKQLSIDHAAKKLYIADREGCSIWRSNIDGTNLELLIDNANRASHKHDAPPGDIMDQCIGITIAPSLNKFFWTQKGPAKGNRGRIFSAPIEIPENTAAFTRTDISVLAQTLPEPIDLQYVAEANTLYWTDRGEVPFGNCLYKAALTNEGTLAEKPQILAQNFNEAIGVKVDVGSGCIYVSDLGGAVWMVQGDGSGKKERILDEQTSCFTGLTLV
;
A
#
# COMPACT_ATOMS: atom_id res chain seq x y z
N MET A 1 21.07 58.20 22.54
CA MET A 1 19.73 58.14 23.17
C MET A 1 19.24 56.71 23.04
N PRO A 2 18.85 56.04 24.13
CA PRO A 2 18.53 54.62 24.10
C PRO A 2 17.11 54.45 23.54
N ALA A 3 16.98 53.87 22.36
CA ALA A 3 15.72 53.29 21.93
C ALA A 3 15.76 51.82 22.34
N ILE A 4 15.06 51.53 23.43
CA ILE A 4 14.60 50.18 23.77
C ILE A 4 13.71 49.76 22.61
N ILE A 5 14.17 48.80 21.80
CA ILE A 5 13.32 48.15 20.81
C ILE A 5 12.61 47.04 21.57
N GLU A 6 11.39 47.35 22.02
CA GLU A 6 10.46 46.36 22.56
C GLU A 6 10.21 45.28 21.48
N THR A 7 10.33 44.03 21.90
CA THR A 7 10.11 42.80 21.13
C THR A 7 8.80 42.82 20.35
N PRO A 8 8.75 42.28 19.11
CA PRO A 8 7.49 42.09 18.40
C PRO A 8 6.57 41.17 19.20
N GLN A 9 5.33 41.59 19.41
CA GLN A 9 4.29 40.76 20.00
C GLN A 9 4.02 39.57 19.07
N TRP A 10 4.63 38.40 19.34
CA TRP A 10 4.28 37.14 18.68
C TRP A 10 2.96 36.58 19.23
N SER A 11 1.89 37.38 19.15
CA SER A 11 0.54 36.91 19.39
C SER A 11 -0.04 36.43 18.05
N ALA A 12 -0.27 35.13 17.92
CA ALA A 12 -1.44 34.72 17.16
C ALA A 12 -2.64 35.34 17.91
N PRO A 13 -3.51 36.13 17.27
CA PRO A 13 -4.74 36.58 17.92
C PRO A 13 -5.46 35.36 18.50
N ALA A 14 -5.91 35.47 19.76
CA ALA A 14 -6.53 34.37 20.51
C ALA A 14 -7.84 33.82 19.87
N ASP A 15 -8.24 34.40 18.73
CA ASP A 15 -9.52 34.26 18.05
C ASP A 15 -9.45 33.84 16.56
N HIS A 16 -8.30 33.37 16.03
CA HIS A 16 -8.27 32.77 14.69
C HIS A 16 -9.00 31.42 14.62
N GLN A 17 -10.33 31.51 14.50
CA GLN A 17 -11.22 30.40 14.14
C GLN A 17 -11.13 30.04 12.65
N SER A 18 -10.48 30.84 11.80
CA SER A 18 -10.27 30.55 10.37
C SER A 18 -8.88 29.97 10.12
N ARG A 19 -8.79 28.64 10.12
CA ARG A 19 -7.60 27.88 9.72
C ARG A 19 -7.54 27.72 8.20
N ASN A 20 -7.43 28.83 7.47
CA ASN A 20 -7.39 28.80 6.01
C ASN A 20 -5.95 28.94 5.49
N VAL A 21 -5.50 27.97 4.69
CA VAL A 21 -4.26 28.07 3.92
C VAL A 21 -4.59 28.66 2.55
N VAL A 22 -3.89 29.72 2.15
CA VAL A 22 -4.05 30.30 0.82
C VAL A 22 -2.91 29.83 -0.07
N VAL A 23 -3.23 29.09 -1.13
CA VAL A 23 -2.28 28.64 -2.15
C VAL A 23 -2.18 29.68 -3.27
N LEU A 24 -0.96 30.04 -3.64
CA LEU A 24 -0.67 31.02 -4.70
C LEU A 24 0.20 30.40 -5.80
N GLY A 25 -0.24 30.45 -7.06
CA GLY A 25 0.60 30.11 -8.22
C GLY A 25 -0.11 29.48 -9.42
N GLY A 26 0.61 29.30 -10.52
CA GLY A 26 0.13 28.63 -11.75
C GLY A 26 0.00 27.11 -11.55
N GLY A 27 -1.01 26.70 -10.78
CA GLY A 27 -1.25 25.31 -10.37
C GLY A 27 -2.18 25.19 -9.15
N CYS A 28 -2.91 26.26 -8.82
CA CYS A 28 -3.79 26.34 -7.65
C CYS A 28 -4.79 25.18 -7.57
N ASP A 29 -5.41 24.78 -8.67
CA ASP A 29 -6.40 23.69 -8.68
C ASP A 29 -5.77 22.34 -8.35
N ASP A 30 -4.62 22.04 -8.97
CA ASP A 30 -3.86 20.81 -8.69
C ASP A 30 -3.39 20.77 -7.24
N ALA A 31 -2.95 21.91 -6.70
CA ALA A 31 -2.53 22.01 -5.31
C ALA A 31 -3.69 21.84 -4.32
N LEU A 32 -4.86 22.43 -4.60
CA LEU A 32 -6.06 22.23 -3.78
C LEU A 32 -6.56 20.78 -3.84
N GLN A 33 -6.52 20.17 -5.02
CA GLN A 33 -6.85 18.77 -5.21
C GLN A 33 -5.87 17.88 -4.43
N TYR A 34 -4.56 18.15 -4.51
CA TYR A 34 -3.54 17.44 -3.76
C TYR A 34 -3.76 17.54 -2.24
N ILE A 35 -4.08 18.73 -1.73
CA ILE A 35 -4.44 18.92 -0.32
C ILE A 35 -5.66 18.08 0.03
N LYS A 36 -6.73 18.14 -0.77
CA LYS A 36 -7.97 17.40 -0.53
C LYS A 36 -7.76 15.87 -0.48
N GLU A 37 -6.91 15.35 -1.36
CA GLU A 37 -6.60 13.92 -1.44
C GLU A 37 -5.74 13.44 -0.26
N ASN A 38 -4.81 14.29 0.22
CA ASN A 38 -3.81 13.89 1.20
C ASN A 38 -4.14 14.32 2.64
N VAL A 39 -5.06 15.28 2.84
CA VAL A 39 -5.37 15.82 4.17
C VAL A 39 -5.89 14.75 5.13
N THR A 40 -6.64 13.77 4.64
CA THR A 40 -7.12 12.65 5.46
C THR A 40 -5.96 11.75 5.89
N ALA A 41 -5.05 11.41 4.97
CA ALA A 41 -3.87 10.60 5.27
C ALA A 41 -2.88 11.31 6.21
N PHE A 42 -2.79 12.64 6.11
CA PHE A 42 -2.05 13.46 7.06
C PHE A 42 -2.72 13.43 8.44
N ALA A 43 -4.04 13.67 8.50
CA ALA A 43 -4.79 13.74 9.76
C ALA A 43 -4.74 12.43 10.56
N THR A 44 -4.67 11.27 9.91
CA THR A 44 -4.54 9.97 10.60
C THR A 44 -3.17 9.76 11.25
N ARG A 45 -2.12 10.46 10.81
CA ARG A 45 -0.77 10.41 11.40
C ARG A 45 -0.59 11.36 12.57
N VAL A 46 -1.43 12.38 12.66
CA VAL A 46 -1.35 13.41 13.69
C VAL A 46 -2.12 12.99 14.95
N THR A 47 -1.47 13.08 16.12
CA THR A 47 -2.05 12.66 17.41
C THR A 47 -2.70 13.81 18.20
N THR A 48 -2.81 15.01 17.63
CA THR A 48 -3.23 16.21 18.36
C THR A 48 -4.75 16.30 18.60
N GLY A 49 -5.55 15.40 18.00
CA GLY A 49 -7.02 15.43 18.11
C GLY A 49 -7.66 16.64 17.44
N ARG A 50 -6.92 17.38 16.61
CA ARG A 50 -7.39 18.58 15.90
C ARG A 50 -7.96 18.21 14.53
N SER A 51 -9.05 18.87 14.13
CA SER A 51 -9.59 18.75 12.78
C SER A 51 -8.74 19.50 11.75
N PRO A 52 -8.64 18.99 10.51
CA PRO A 52 -8.01 19.71 9.41
C PRO A 52 -8.60 21.11 9.17
N GLY A 53 -7.74 22.03 8.72
CA GLY A 53 -8.16 23.36 8.27
C GLY A 53 -8.77 23.34 6.86
N THR A 54 -9.08 24.52 6.33
CA THR A 54 -9.49 24.71 4.94
C THR A 54 -8.32 25.19 4.08
N ALA A 55 -8.44 25.01 2.77
CA ALA A 55 -7.53 25.64 1.82
C ALA A 55 -8.33 26.37 0.75
N SER A 56 -7.84 27.53 0.34
CA SER A 56 -8.32 28.30 -0.80
C SER A 56 -7.14 28.68 -1.68
N ALA A 57 -7.41 29.19 -2.88
CA ALA A 57 -6.34 29.59 -3.78
C ALA A 57 -6.64 30.90 -4.50
N THR A 58 -5.58 31.61 -4.87
CA THR A 58 -5.64 32.87 -5.61
C THR A 58 -4.41 33.00 -6.50
N LEU A 59 -4.50 33.80 -7.56
CA LEU A 59 -3.36 34.20 -8.39
C LEU A 59 -2.81 35.58 -8.01
N ASN A 60 -3.46 36.29 -7.08
CA ASN A 60 -3.06 37.61 -6.63
C ASN A 60 -2.26 37.50 -5.33
N LEU A 61 -0.97 37.85 -5.38
CA LEU A 61 -0.06 37.78 -4.23
C LEU A 61 -0.48 38.71 -3.09
N GLU A 62 -0.84 39.96 -3.38
CA GLU A 62 -1.25 40.95 -2.36
C GLU A 62 -2.46 40.44 -1.56
N ALA A 63 -3.48 39.92 -2.26
CA ALA A 63 -4.64 39.31 -1.63
C ALA A 63 -4.30 38.03 -0.84
N ALA A 64 -3.27 37.28 -1.25
CA ALA A 64 -2.86 36.06 -0.56
C ALA A 64 -2.16 36.33 0.78
N VAL A 65 -1.45 37.46 0.90
CA VAL A 65 -0.59 37.74 2.06
C VAL A 65 -1.16 38.77 3.03
N GLN A 66 -2.23 39.49 2.66
CA GLN A 66 -2.77 40.64 3.41
C GLN A 66 -3.00 40.36 4.90
N ASP A 67 -3.49 39.17 5.25
CA ASP A 67 -3.79 38.74 6.63
C ASP A 67 -2.89 37.56 7.09
N ALA A 68 -1.80 37.30 6.38
CA ALA A 68 -0.94 36.16 6.66
C ALA A 68 -0.02 36.43 7.86
N TRP A 69 -0.07 35.58 8.89
CA TRP A 69 0.91 35.58 9.98
C TRP A 69 2.21 34.85 9.61
N ILE A 70 2.16 33.95 8.62
CA ILE A 70 3.32 33.27 8.04
C ILE A 70 3.10 33.05 6.53
N VAL A 71 4.17 33.23 5.75
CA VAL A 71 4.25 32.87 4.34
C VAL A 71 5.38 31.86 4.16
N ILE A 72 5.11 30.77 3.43
CA ILE A 72 6.09 29.73 3.11
C ILE A 72 6.31 29.74 1.60
N GLU A 73 7.51 30.15 1.18
CA GLU A 73 7.93 30.20 -0.21
C GLU A 73 8.30 28.78 -0.70
N CYS A 74 7.63 28.34 -1.77
CA CYS A 74 7.80 27.03 -2.43
C CYS A 74 7.93 27.15 -3.96
N VAL A 75 8.47 28.26 -4.46
CA VAL A 75 8.71 28.47 -5.90
C VAL A 75 9.88 27.61 -6.40
N PRO A 76 10.05 27.44 -7.73
CA PRO A 76 11.16 26.67 -8.30
C PRO A 76 12.53 27.04 -7.72
N GLU A 77 13.46 26.07 -7.70
CA GLU A 77 14.76 26.16 -7.03
C GLU A 77 15.78 27.03 -7.79
N VAL A 78 15.40 28.29 -8.05
CA VAL A 78 16.18 29.32 -8.75
C VAL A 78 16.40 30.49 -7.80
N LEU A 79 17.66 30.76 -7.43
CA LEU A 79 17.99 31.73 -6.38
C LEU A 79 17.47 33.15 -6.70
N ASP A 80 17.66 33.65 -7.92
CA ASP A 80 17.20 34.99 -8.32
C ASP A 80 15.68 35.13 -8.21
N LEU A 81 14.93 34.07 -8.53
CA LEU A 81 13.48 34.06 -8.39
C LEU A 81 13.09 34.19 -6.92
N LYS A 82 13.72 33.41 -6.02
CA LYS A 82 13.48 33.47 -4.58
C LYS A 82 13.83 34.85 -4.01
N ILE A 83 14.97 35.43 -4.38
CA ILE A 83 15.36 36.80 -4.00
C ILE A 83 14.27 37.81 -4.40
N ASN A 84 13.74 37.71 -5.61
CA ASN A 84 12.68 38.61 -6.08
C ASN A 84 11.37 38.42 -5.31
N VAL A 85 10.97 37.17 -5.03
CA VAL A 85 9.77 36.84 -4.24
C VAL A 85 9.88 37.42 -2.82
N PHE A 86 11.03 37.24 -2.15
CA PHE A 86 11.23 37.79 -0.80
C PHE A 86 11.18 39.33 -0.78
N ALA A 87 11.71 39.99 -1.82
CA ALA A 87 11.60 41.45 -1.96
C ALA A 87 10.15 41.92 -2.16
N GLU A 88 9.35 41.16 -2.91
CA GLU A 88 7.92 41.45 -3.09
C GLU A 88 7.15 41.25 -1.77
N LEU A 89 7.45 40.17 -1.04
CA LEU A 89 6.86 39.87 0.27
C LEU A 89 7.19 40.93 1.33
N GLU A 90 8.39 41.54 1.32
CA GLU A 90 8.71 42.65 2.24
C GLU A 90 7.77 43.86 2.09
N ASN A 91 7.24 44.06 0.88
CA ASN A 91 6.39 45.20 0.56
C ASN A 91 4.90 44.89 0.78
N LEU A 92 4.47 43.65 0.56
CA LEU A 92 3.05 43.27 0.57
C LEU A 92 2.59 42.59 1.86
N ALA A 93 3.45 41.81 2.53
CA ALA A 93 3.05 41.07 3.72
C ALA A 93 3.00 41.97 4.97
N PRO A 94 2.18 41.64 5.99
CA PRO A 94 2.17 42.33 7.27
C PRO A 94 3.56 42.48 7.89
N GLN A 95 3.76 43.56 8.66
CA GLN A 95 5.07 43.90 9.22
C GLN A 95 5.60 42.85 10.21
N ASP A 96 4.70 42.09 10.83
CA ASP A 96 4.94 41.01 11.78
C ASP A 96 4.83 39.60 11.16
N CYS A 97 4.54 39.50 9.85
CA CYS A 97 4.42 38.23 9.14
C CYS A 97 5.76 37.47 9.11
N ILE A 98 5.78 36.18 9.44
CA ILE A 98 6.99 35.36 9.30
C ILE A 98 7.18 34.97 7.84
N LEU A 99 8.38 35.14 7.30
CA LEU A 99 8.68 34.78 5.91
C LEU A 99 9.63 33.58 5.88
N ALA A 100 9.12 32.41 5.53
CA ALA A 100 9.88 31.18 5.50
C ALA A 100 10.12 30.69 4.06
N SER A 101 11.23 29.99 3.81
CA SER A 101 11.45 29.26 2.55
C SER A 101 11.50 27.75 2.79
N ASN A 102 10.80 26.99 1.94
CA ASN A 102 10.87 25.53 1.88
C ASN A 102 12.07 25.02 1.05
N SER A 103 12.96 25.91 0.63
CA SER A 103 14.17 25.57 -0.12
C SER A 103 15.00 24.51 0.60
N SER A 104 15.35 23.45 -0.13
CA SER A 104 16.20 22.35 0.36
C SER A 104 17.69 22.59 0.10
N SER A 105 18.01 23.51 -0.82
CA SER A 105 19.37 23.77 -1.30
C SER A 105 19.93 25.10 -0.81
N TYR A 106 19.12 26.16 -0.83
CA TYR A 106 19.53 27.51 -0.45
C TYR A 106 19.17 27.86 1.00
N LYS A 107 20.16 28.41 1.70
CA LYS A 107 20.02 29.04 3.01
C LYS A 107 19.27 30.36 2.88
N SER A 108 18.44 30.73 3.85
CA SER A 108 17.62 31.95 3.77
C SER A 108 18.46 33.23 3.71
N SER A 109 19.70 33.22 4.23
CA SER A 109 20.67 34.32 4.06
C SER A 109 20.91 34.70 2.60
N ALA A 110 20.87 33.72 1.68
CA ALA A 110 21.09 33.95 0.25
C ALA A 110 19.92 34.70 -0.40
N MET A 111 18.74 34.70 0.23
CA MET A 111 17.51 35.33 -0.28
C MET A 111 17.37 36.79 0.17
N LEU A 112 18.28 37.29 1.01
CA LEU A 112 18.18 38.60 1.64
C LEU A 112 18.71 39.77 0.78
N ALA A 113 19.24 39.49 -0.42
CA ALA A 113 19.98 40.46 -1.23
C ALA A 113 19.18 41.73 -1.57
N LYS A 114 17.85 41.62 -1.67
CA LYS A 114 16.92 42.73 -1.96
C LYS A 114 16.02 43.12 -0.79
N ILE A 115 16.33 42.64 0.43
CA ILE A 115 15.59 43.01 1.64
C ILE A 115 16.21 44.28 2.25
N GLU A 116 15.43 45.35 2.29
CA GLU A 116 15.87 46.67 2.73
C GLU A 116 15.76 46.84 4.25
N LYS A 117 14.67 46.35 4.87
CA LYS A 117 14.39 46.62 6.29
C LYS A 117 15.06 45.56 7.16
N GLN A 118 15.84 46.02 8.15
CA GLN A 118 16.48 45.12 9.11
C GLN A 118 15.45 44.32 9.92
N SER A 119 14.30 44.91 10.23
CA SER A 119 13.19 44.25 10.91
C SER A 119 12.56 43.10 10.10
N THR A 120 12.63 43.16 8.77
CA THR A 120 12.19 42.04 7.91
C THR A 120 13.17 40.88 8.00
N LYS A 121 14.48 41.15 7.98
CA LYS A 121 15.52 40.11 8.08
C LYS A 121 15.41 39.29 9.35
N THR A 122 15.00 39.91 10.46
CA THR A 122 14.85 39.23 11.76
C THR A 122 13.67 38.25 11.84
N ARG A 123 12.78 38.23 10.84
CA ARG A 123 11.62 37.32 10.74
C ARG A 123 11.67 36.40 9.52
N ILE A 124 12.85 36.28 8.88
CA ILE A 124 13.11 35.36 7.77
C ILE A 124 13.81 34.10 8.29
N CYS A 125 13.40 32.93 7.80
CA CYS A 125 14.05 31.64 8.10
C CYS A 125 13.84 30.60 6.99
N ASN A 126 14.49 29.44 7.10
CA ASN A 126 14.09 28.26 6.36
C ASN A 126 13.11 27.42 7.19
N MET A 127 12.11 26.85 6.51
CA MET A 127 11.17 25.88 7.07
C MET A 127 10.95 24.77 6.04
N HIS A 128 11.79 23.74 6.12
CA HIS A 128 11.91 22.68 5.11
C HIS A 128 11.03 21.47 5.48
N TYR A 129 10.02 21.23 4.65
CA TYR A 129 9.07 20.12 4.75
C TYR A 129 9.54 18.94 3.91
N MET A 130 9.31 17.73 4.42
CA MET A 130 9.72 16.50 3.76
C MET A 130 8.56 15.86 2.97
N MET A 131 8.86 15.29 1.82
CA MET A 131 7.93 14.46 1.06
C MET A 131 8.06 12.98 1.46
N PRO A 132 6.99 12.17 1.36
CA PRO A 132 5.58 12.53 1.06
C PRO A 132 4.87 13.19 2.27
N PRO A 133 3.64 13.72 2.14
CA PRO A 133 2.93 14.46 3.20
C PRO A 133 2.77 13.71 4.53
N THR A 134 2.81 12.38 4.52
CA THR A 134 2.80 11.57 5.75
C THR A 134 4.10 11.66 6.55
N ASN A 135 5.15 12.26 5.99
CA ASN A 135 6.38 12.57 6.69
C ASN A 135 6.16 13.84 7.52
N LEU A 136 6.09 13.69 8.84
CA LEU A 136 5.78 14.78 9.75
C LEU A 136 6.98 15.68 10.03
N VAL A 137 8.18 15.33 9.56
CA VAL A 137 9.41 16.08 9.85
C VAL A 137 9.40 17.45 9.17
N VAL A 138 9.73 18.48 9.93
CA VAL A 138 10.01 19.83 9.43
C VAL A 138 11.33 20.33 10.03
N GLU A 139 12.25 20.79 9.19
CA GLU A 139 13.50 21.40 9.66
C GLU A 139 13.39 22.93 9.62
N ILE A 140 13.57 23.57 10.77
CA ILE A 140 13.55 25.03 10.92
C ILE A 140 14.99 25.49 11.09
N MET A 141 15.46 26.44 10.29
CA MET A 141 16.84 26.92 10.35
C MET A 141 16.91 28.44 10.29
N THR A 142 17.75 28.99 11.16
CA THR A 142 18.07 30.43 11.19
C THR A 142 19.19 30.76 10.21
N ASP A 143 19.19 31.99 9.69
CA ASP A 143 20.32 32.61 8.97
C ASP A 143 21.27 33.40 9.89
N GLY A 144 21.04 33.37 11.21
CA GLY A 144 21.80 34.14 12.20
C GLY A 144 21.33 35.58 12.38
N LEU A 145 20.47 36.11 11.50
CA LEU A 145 19.76 37.37 11.69
C LEU A 145 18.36 37.15 12.26
N THR A 146 17.74 35.98 12.02
CA THR A 146 16.45 35.59 12.59
C THR A 146 16.44 35.75 14.11
N TYR A 147 15.33 36.25 14.66
CA TYR A 147 15.16 36.32 16.12
C TYR A 147 15.34 34.94 16.76
N PRO A 148 16.20 34.80 17.79
CA PRO A 148 16.43 33.52 18.45
C PRO A 148 15.14 32.88 18.99
N ASP A 149 14.28 33.69 19.62
CA ASP A 149 13.03 33.22 20.22
C ASP A 149 11.99 32.79 19.17
N LEU A 150 12.10 33.30 17.93
CA LEU A 150 11.19 32.93 16.84
C LEU A 150 11.33 31.46 16.46
N MET A 151 12.54 30.89 16.49
CA MET A 151 12.76 29.50 16.09
C MET A 151 12.07 28.51 17.02
N GLN A 152 12.19 28.75 18.33
CA GLN A 152 11.54 27.91 19.33
C GLN A 152 10.02 28.10 19.31
N TRP A 153 9.55 29.34 19.21
CA TRP A 153 8.14 29.65 19.09
C TRP A 153 7.51 29.01 17.84
N LEU A 154 8.19 29.08 16.69
CA LEU A 154 7.72 28.48 15.44
C LEU A 154 7.71 26.95 15.53
N ALA A 155 8.70 26.34 16.19
CA ALA A 155 8.69 24.91 16.48
C ALA A 155 7.47 24.53 17.34
N GLU A 156 7.12 25.30 18.36
CA GLU A 156 5.91 25.03 19.15
C GLU A 156 4.63 25.12 18.32
N ARG A 157 4.47 26.17 17.49
CA ARG A 157 3.32 26.30 16.58
C ARG A 157 3.26 25.18 15.54
N THR A 158 4.41 24.72 15.06
CA THR A 158 4.53 23.61 14.11
C THR A 158 4.12 22.28 14.75
N LYS A 159 4.56 22.03 15.99
CA LYS A 159 4.16 20.86 16.78
C LYS A 159 2.65 20.84 17.05
N GLU A 160 2.08 21.99 17.33
CA GLU A 160 0.65 22.20 17.48
C GLU A 160 -0.16 21.85 16.22
N ALA A 161 0.42 22.04 15.03
CA ALA A 161 -0.16 21.63 13.75
C ALA A 161 -0.04 20.10 13.49
N GLY A 162 0.58 19.33 14.39
CA GLY A 162 0.75 17.89 14.26
C GLY A 162 2.06 17.44 13.62
N LEU A 163 2.94 18.39 13.30
CA LEU A 163 4.23 18.12 12.69
C LEU A 163 5.31 17.86 13.78
N SER A 164 6.47 17.39 13.34
CA SER A 164 7.65 17.08 14.15
C SER A 164 8.78 18.04 13.76
N PRO A 165 8.86 19.23 14.40
CA PRO A 165 9.86 20.24 14.08
C PRO A 165 11.21 19.94 14.70
N TYR A 166 12.29 20.20 13.95
CA TYR A 166 13.68 20.12 14.39
C TYR A 166 14.42 21.40 14.04
N VAL A 167 15.09 22.01 15.02
CA VAL A 167 15.69 23.33 14.87
C VAL A 167 17.20 23.23 14.63
N ALA A 168 17.65 23.75 13.49
CA ALA A 168 19.05 24.03 13.20
C ALA A 168 19.38 25.45 13.70
N VAL A 169 20.07 25.52 14.84
CA VAL A 169 20.42 26.78 15.52
C VAL A 169 21.46 27.63 14.79
N LYS A 170 21.96 27.14 13.65
CA LYS A 170 22.90 27.81 12.74
C LYS A 170 22.67 27.33 11.33
N GLU A 171 23.12 28.12 10.37
CA GLU A 171 23.13 27.71 8.97
C GLU A 171 23.91 26.43 8.75
N SER A 172 23.31 25.53 7.98
CA SER A 172 23.86 24.23 7.64
C SER A 172 23.35 23.82 6.28
N THR A 173 24.27 23.60 5.33
CA THR A 173 23.90 22.98 4.06
C THR A 173 23.36 21.58 4.31
N GLY A 174 22.18 21.31 3.75
CA GLY A 174 21.40 20.11 4.04
C GLY A 174 20.88 20.05 5.48
N PHE A 175 20.75 21.19 6.15
CA PHE A 175 20.08 21.29 7.45
C PHE A 175 20.69 20.32 8.49
N ILE A 176 19.85 19.48 9.11
CA ILE A 176 20.27 18.46 10.07
C ILE A 176 20.33 17.12 9.35
N PHE A 177 19.19 16.67 8.82
CA PHE A 177 19.03 15.32 8.29
C PHE A 177 19.81 15.12 6.99
N ASN A 178 19.64 16.00 5.99
CA ASN A 178 20.30 15.83 4.69
C ASN A 178 21.83 15.91 4.80
N ARG A 179 22.35 16.66 5.78
CA ARG A 179 23.78 16.71 6.10
C ARG A 179 24.30 15.41 6.72
N ILE A 180 23.56 14.82 7.66
CA ILE A 180 23.89 13.50 8.24
C ILE A 180 23.81 12.44 7.14
N TRP A 181 22.77 12.50 6.32
CA TRP A 181 22.57 11.61 5.19
C TRP A 181 23.69 11.69 4.16
N ALA A 182 24.20 12.89 3.85
CA ALA A 182 25.38 13.07 3.00
C ALA A 182 26.62 12.35 3.57
N ALA A 183 26.83 12.41 4.88
CA ALA A 183 27.94 11.69 5.51
C ALA A 183 27.77 10.16 5.43
N ILE A 184 26.56 9.65 5.68
CA ILE A 184 26.26 8.21 5.57
C ILE A 184 26.50 7.72 4.14
N LYS A 185 25.95 8.43 3.14
CA LYS A 185 26.13 8.09 1.72
C LYS A 185 27.60 8.06 1.35
N ARG A 186 28.34 9.10 1.72
CA ARG A 186 29.77 9.23 1.42
C ARG A 186 30.57 8.06 1.98
N GLU A 187 30.33 7.66 3.22
CA GLU A 187 31.01 6.52 3.83
C GLU A 187 30.66 5.21 3.13
N CYS A 188 29.38 5.02 2.75
CA CYS A 188 28.98 3.85 1.98
C CYS A 188 29.70 3.79 0.62
N LEU A 189 29.84 4.93 -0.07
CA LEU A 189 30.59 5.02 -1.32
C LEU A 189 32.08 4.66 -1.11
N MET A 190 32.71 5.13 -0.04
CA MET A 190 34.11 4.82 0.27
C MET A 190 34.33 3.34 0.56
N VAL A 191 33.47 2.71 1.39
CA VAL A 191 33.50 1.26 1.66
C VAL A 191 33.42 0.45 0.37
N MET A 192 32.59 0.88 -0.59
CA MET A 192 32.49 0.23 -1.90
C MET A 192 33.72 0.51 -2.77
N ALA A 193 34.21 1.75 -2.81
CA ALA A 193 35.35 2.16 -3.63
C ALA A 193 36.65 1.44 -3.21
N GLU A 194 36.81 1.18 -1.92
CA GLU A 194 37.92 0.44 -1.34
C GLU A 194 37.77 -1.09 -1.48
N GLY A 195 36.63 -1.57 -2.00
CA GLY A 195 36.36 -2.99 -2.18
C GLY A 195 36.13 -3.76 -0.88
N VAL A 196 35.82 -3.07 0.23
CA VAL A 196 35.60 -3.68 1.54
C VAL A 196 34.32 -4.50 1.57
N SER A 197 33.26 -4.03 0.90
CA SER A 197 31.98 -4.73 0.86
C SER A 197 31.12 -4.35 -0.35
N THR A 198 29.99 -5.03 -0.51
CA THR A 198 29.01 -4.85 -1.59
C THR A 198 27.79 -4.04 -1.11
N PRO A 199 27.06 -3.35 -2.01
CA PRO A 199 25.82 -2.65 -1.66
C PRO A 199 24.84 -3.51 -0.86
N GLU A 200 24.67 -4.78 -1.24
CA GLU A 200 23.79 -5.76 -0.59
C GLU A 200 24.16 -6.00 0.88
N GLN A 201 25.45 -6.17 1.15
CA GLN A 201 25.96 -6.42 2.49
C GLN A 201 25.92 -5.17 3.36
N ILE A 202 26.25 -4.00 2.80
CA ILE A 202 26.15 -2.71 3.50
C ILE A 202 24.71 -2.48 3.96
N ASP A 203 23.73 -2.65 3.05
CA ASP A 203 22.32 -2.47 3.38
C ASP A 203 21.81 -3.49 4.39
N LYS A 204 22.22 -4.76 4.25
CA LYS A 204 21.82 -5.81 5.19
C LYS A 204 22.34 -5.52 6.60
N ALA A 205 23.63 -5.19 6.73
CA ALA A 205 24.23 -4.84 8.01
C ALA A 205 23.57 -3.59 8.62
N TRP A 206 23.30 -2.57 7.80
CA TRP A 206 22.60 -1.36 8.24
C TRP A 206 21.22 -1.67 8.82
N ILE A 207 20.41 -2.46 8.12
CA ILE A 207 19.06 -2.82 8.54
C ILE A 207 19.09 -3.68 9.81
N GLU A 208 20.00 -4.67 9.90
CA GLU A 208 20.11 -5.52 11.08
C GLU A 208 20.56 -4.76 12.33
N MET A 209 21.45 -3.75 12.17
CA MET A 209 21.99 -2.99 13.30
C MET A 209 21.12 -1.80 13.72
N LEU A 210 20.56 -1.06 12.77
CA LEU A 210 19.89 0.22 13.01
C LEU A 210 18.37 0.16 12.76
N GLY A 211 17.87 -0.95 12.20
CA GLY A 211 16.49 -1.08 11.78
C GLY A 211 16.17 -0.31 10.49
N GLY A 212 14.87 -0.13 10.23
CA GLY A 212 14.37 0.59 9.04
C GLY A 212 13.99 -0.33 7.88
N LYS A 213 13.29 0.26 6.89
CA LYS A 213 12.71 -0.49 5.75
C LYS A 213 13.73 -0.74 4.63
N PHE A 214 14.69 0.16 4.45
CA PHE A 214 15.69 0.11 3.38
C PHE A 214 17.05 0.60 3.89
N GLY A 215 18.13 0.11 3.30
CA GLY A 215 19.48 0.56 3.62
C GLY A 215 19.94 1.75 2.78
N PRO A 216 21.13 2.28 3.08
CA PRO A 216 21.63 3.49 2.44
C PRO A 216 21.89 3.34 0.93
N CYS A 217 22.34 2.18 0.47
CA CYS A 217 22.61 1.93 -0.94
C CYS A 217 21.31 1.88 -1.75
N LYS A 218 20.28 1.17 -1.27
CA LYS A 218 18.95 1.19 -1.92
C LYS A 218 18.34 2.58 -1.94
N SER A 219 18.57 3.36 -0.88
CA SER A 219 18.09 4.74 -0.80
C SER A 219 18.79 5.63 -1.84
N MET A 220 20.10 5.47 -2.07
CA MET A 220 20.82 6.15 -3.15
C MET A 220 20.29 5.76 -4.54
N ASP A 221 20.03 4.48 -4.79
CA ASP A 221 19.43 4.03 -6.06
C ASP A 221 18.01 4.58 -6.25
N SER A 222 17.22 4.72 -5.17
CA SER A 222 15.87 5.29 -5.24
C SER A 222 15.88 6.79 -5.54
N VAL A 223 16.86 7.53 -5.03
CA VAL A 223 17.05 8.96 -5.33
C VAL A 223 17.59 9.16 -6.75
N GLY A 224 18.44 8.23 -7.19
CA GLY A 224 19.15 8.28 -8.46
C GLY A 224 20.60 8.73 -8.27
N LEU A 225 21.54 7.97 -8.85
CA LEU A 225 22.97 8.14 -8.58
C LEU A 225 23.56 9.44 -9.16
N ASP A 226 22.98 9.96 -10.23
CA ASP A 226 23.30 11.27 -10.79
C ASP A 226 22.87 12.42 -9.86
N THR A 227 21.67 12.34 -9.30
CA THR A 227 21.20 13.29 -8.28
C THR A 227 22.10 13.21 -7.04
N VAL A 228 22.46 12.00 -6.60
CA VAL A 228 23.41 11.79 -5.50
C VAL A 228 24.76 12.43 -5.82
N ALA A 229 25.31 12.22 -7.02
CA ALA A 229 26.58 12.81 -7.42
C ALA A 229 26.53 14.34 -7.49
N LEU A 230 25.43 14.92 -7.99
CA LEU A 230 25.25 16.37 -8.02
C LEU A 230 25.28 16.97 -6.61
N ILE A 231 24.56 16.35 -5.67
CA ILE A 231 24.52 16.79 -4.27
C ILE A 231 25.90 16.63 -3.61
N GLU A 232 26.57 15.49 -3.80
CA GLU A 232 27.90 15.26 -3.21
C GLU A 232 28.96 16.21 -3.79
N LYS A 233 28.89 16.57 -5.09
CA LYS A 233 29.78 17.59 -5.68
C LYS A 233 29.66 18.93 -4.96
N HIS A 234 28.44 19.36 -4.65
CA HIS A 234 28.22 20.58 -3.89
C HIS A 234 28.85 20.51 -2.49
N TYR A 235 28.71 19.37 -1.80
CA TYR A 235 29.37 19.17 -0.50
C TYR A 235 30.89 19.11 -0.58
N ILE A 236 31.44 18.54 -1.65
CA ILE A 236 32.89 18.52 -1.91
C ILE A 236 33.41 19.94 -2.06
N GLU A 237 32.77 20.76 -2.90
CA GLU A 237 33.16 22.15 -3.13
C GLU A 237 33.03 23.00 -1.85
N GLU A 238 31.90 22.91 -1.16
CA GLU A 238 31.66 23.73 0.04
C GLU A 238 32.57 23.34 1.21
N ARG A 239 32.94 22.07 1.34
CA ARG A 239 33.63 21.55 2.53
C ARG A 239 35.06 21.09 2.28
N GLY A 240 35.55 21.17 1.05
CA GLY A 240 36.89 20.72 0.66
C GLY A 240 37.09 19.21 0.87
N LEU A 241 36.09 18.39 0.54
CA LEU A 241 36.19 16.93 0.67
C LEU A 241 36.89 16.31 -0.54
N ASP A 242 37.46 15.13 -0.39
CA ASP A 242 38.05 14.37 -1.50
C ASP A 242 36.97 13.67 -2.34
N SER A 243 37.00 13.88 -3.66
CA SER A 243 36.09 13.27 -4.63
C SER A 243 36.49 11.87 -5.05
N ALA A 244 37.76 11.48 -4.87
CA ALA A 244 38.36 10.31 -5.52
C ALA A 244 37.62 9.00 -5.22
N LEU A 245 37.27 8.76 -3.96
CA LEU A 245 36.59 7.54 -3.49
C LEU A 245 35.06 7.68 -3.43
N THR A 246 34.51 8.79 -3.90
CA THR A 246 33.10 9.13 -3.73
C THR A 246 32.46 9.44 -5.07
N VAL A 247 32.44 10.71 -5.48
CA VAL A 247 31.87 11.16 -6.75
C VAL A 247 32.65 10.61 -7.94
N ASP A 248 33.98 10.59 -7.90
CA ASP A 248 34.79 10.11 -9.03
C ASP A 248 34.65 8.59 -9.19
N PHE A 249 34.60 7.87 -8.06
CA PHE A 249 34.25 6.45 -8.04
C PHE A 249 32.86 6.20 -8.64
N LEU A 250 31.85 6.96 -8.19
CA LEU A 250 30.48 6.83 -8.68
C LEU A 250 30.37 7.15 -10.17
N GLN A 251 31.06 8.21 -10.62
CA GLN A 251 31.13 8.63 -12.00
C GLN A 251 31.72 7.52 -12.87
N LYS A 252 32.94 7.08 -12.55
CA LYS A 252 33.70 6.09 -13.32
C LYS A 252 33.00 4.74 -13.38
N ASN A 253 32.43 4.27 -12.27
CA ASN A 253 31.94 2.88 -12.18
C ASN A 253 30.44 2.73 -12.49
N TYR A 254 29.66 3.83 -12.40
CA TYR A 254 28.21 3.77 -12.57
C TYR A 254 27.70 4.79 -13.59
N LEU A 255 27.95 6.09 -13.39
CA LEU A 255 27.33 7.13 -14.22
C LEU A 255 27.81 7.11 -15.68
N ASP A 256 29.12 6.92 -15.91
CA ASP A 256 29.70 6.81 -17.26
C ASP A 256 29.15 5.60 -18.03
N HIS A 257 28.61 4.62 -17.31
CA HIS A 257 28.00 3.42 -17.87
C HIS A 257 26.47 3.56 -18.01
N GLY A 258 25.90 4.69 -17.61
CA GLY A 258 24.46 4.95 -17.60
C GLY A 258 23.70 4.25 -16.48
N LYS A 259 24.37 3.82 -15.41
CA LYS A 259 23.74 3.23 -14.22
C LYS A 259 23.33 4.35 -13.27
N LEU A 260 22.05 4.73 -13.28
CA LEU A 260 21.53 5.88 -12.53
C LEU A 260 20.64 5.49 -11.35
N GLY A 261 20.61 4.22 -10.94
CA GLY A 261 19.70 3.73 -9.91
C GLY A 261 18.38 3.24 -10.49
N LEU A 262 17.28 3.34 -9.71
CA LEU A 262 15.96 2.81 -10.08
C LEU A 262 15.37 3.44 -11.35
N LYS A 263 15.79 4.65 -11.71
CA LYS A 263 15.34 5.34 -12.93
C LYS A 263 16.11 4.92 -14.19
N SER A 264 17.13 4.06 -14.06
CA SER A 264 17.90 3.53 -15.19
C SER A 264 17.57 2.07 -15.45
N ASP A 265 17.38 1.74 -16.72
CA ASP A 265 17.24 0.38 -17.23
C ASP A 265 18.51 -0.47 -17.04
N LYS A 266 19.65 0.18 -16.79
CA LYS A 266 20.93 -0.44 -16.44
C LYS A 266 21.16 -0.55 -14.93
N GLY A 267 20.18 -0.13 -14.12
CA GLY A 267 20.23 -0.17 -12.66
C GLY A 267 21.14 0.90 -12.06
N GLY A 268 21.71 0.61 -10.90
CA GLY A 268 22.60 1.50 -10.16
C GLY A 268 23.64 0.71 -9.39
N LEU A 269 23.71 0.97 -8.08
CA LEU A 269 24.46 0.15 -7.14
C LEU A 269 23.96 -1.28 -7.15
N TYR A 270 22.64 -1.45 -7.28
CA TYR A 270 22.02 -2.74 -7.55
C TYR A 270 21.91 -2.99 -9.05
N ALA A 271 22.01 -4.26 -9.44
CA ALA A 271 21.69 -4.67 -10.80
C ALA A 271 20.29 -4.15 -11.18
N PRO A 272 20.06 -3.80 -12.46
CA PRO A 272 18.73 -3.46 -12.91
C PRO A 272 17.81 -4.58 -12.49
N LYS A 273 16.72 -4.24 -11.78
CA LYS A 273 15.60 -5.17 -11.70
C LYS A 273 15.30 -5.57 -13.15
N PRO A 274 15.16 -6.87 -13.49
CA PRO A 274 14.85 -7.29 -14.85
C PRO A 274 13.71 -6.42 -15.36
N SER A 275 14.07 -5.52 -16.27
CA SER A 275 13.18 -4.52 -16.79
C SER A 275 12.38 -5.21 -17.89
N THR A 276 11.11 -5.47 -17.62
CA THR A 276 10.14 -5.48 -18.69
C THR A 276 10.18 -4.06 -19.29
N PRO A 277 10.53 -3.88 -20.58
CA PRO A 277 10.91 -2.58 -21.10
C PRO A 277 9.79 -1.54 -21.01
N GLN A 278 10.13 -0.37 -20.48
CA GLN A 278 9.34 0.85 -20.58
C GLN A 278 9.47 1.37 -22.02
N SER A 279 8.38 1.43 -22.78
CA SER A 279 8.34 2.04 -24.11
C SER A 279 7.47 3.31 -24.10
N ALA A 280 7.94 4.32 -24.83
CA ALA A 280 7.14 5.47 -25.28
C ALA A 280 5.92 4.97 -26.09
N PRO A 281 4.86 5.79 -26.28
CA PRO A 281 3.50 5.31 -26.47
C PRO A 281 3.32 4.54 -27.79
N ALA A 282 3.46 3.23 -27.71
CA ALA A 282 3.07 2.26 -28.70
C ALA A 282 2.51 1.06 -27.94
N THR A 283 1.20 1.10 -27.66
CA THR A 283 0.32 0.00 -27.23
C THR A 283 1.04 -1.28 -26.78
N SER A 284 1.61 -1.25 -25.56
CA SER A 284 2.10 -2.44 -24.87
C SER A 284 0.90 -3.31 -24.47
N PRO A 285 0.99 -4.65 -24.56
CA PRO A 285 -0.05 -5.52 -24.04
C PRO A 285 -0.19 -5.29 -22.51
N PRO A 286 -1.42 -5.40 -21.97
CA PRO A 286 -1.72 -4.98 -20.60
C PRO A 286 -0.86 -5.73 -19.58
N GLN A 287 -0.19 -4.97 -18.72
CA GLN A 287 0.50 -5.51 -17.54
C GLN A 287 -0.57 -6.08 -16.60
N LYS A 288 -0.48 -7.37 -16.25
CA LYS A 288 -1.44 -8.03 -15.37
C LYS A 288 -1.59 -7.22 -14.09
N LYS A 289 -2.82 -6.96 -13.66
CA LYS A 289 -3.13 -6.29 -12.40
C LYS A 289 -3.66 -7.30 -11.41
N LEU A 290 -3.53 -6.97 -10.13
CA LEU A 290 -4.09 -7.76 -9.07
C LEU A 290 -5.42 -7.14 -8.64
N ILE A 291 -6.45 -7.97 -8.52
CA ILE A 291 -7.71 -7.60 -7.88
C ILE A 291 -7.71 -8.20 -6.49
N VAL A 292 -8.01 -7.40 -5.48
CA VAL A 292 -7.98 -7.79 -4.06
C VAL A 292 -9.25 -7.33 -3.39
N LEU A 293 -9.86 -8.22 -2.59
CA LEU A 293 -10.99 -7.88 -1.74
C LEU A 293 -10.53 -7.45 -0.36
N ASP A 294 -11.14 -6.39 0.15
CA ASP A 294 -11.07 -5.98 1.56
C ASP A 294 -12.44 -6.17 2.21
N THR A 295 -12.48 -6.89 3.32
CA THR A 295 -13.74 -7.12 4.06
C THR A 295 -14.29 -5.85 4.71
N GLY A 296 -13.45 -4.83 4.91
CA GLY A 296 -13.79 -3.60 5.62
C GLY A 296 -13.73 -3.71 7.14
N LEU A 297 -13.45 -4.91 7.68
CA LEU A 297 -13.40 -5.16 9.13
C LEU A 297 -12.21 -4.50 9.83
N GLY A 298 -11.13 -4.23 9.09
CA GLY A 298 -9.95 -3.52 9.60
C GLY A 298 -10.14 -2.01 9.75
N GLN A 299 -11.25 -1.47 9.25
CA GLN A 299 -11.53 -0.03 9.29
C GLN A 299 -11.85 0.44 10.72
N PRO A 300 -11.53 1.69 11.09
CA PRO A 300 -11.91 2.24 12.39
C PRO A 300 -13.41 2.13 12.64
N LEU A 301 -13.78 1.63 13.82
CA LEU A 301 -15.18 1.42 14.23
C LEU A 301 -15.85 2.72 14.71
N THR A 302 -15.09 3.81 14.90
CA THR A 302 -15.57 5.07 15.44
C THR A 302 -16.74 5.61 14.61
N ASN A 303 -17.88 5.86 15.27
CA ASN A 303 -19.12 6.36 14.65
C ASN A 303 -19.79 5.43 13.63
N LYS A 304 -19.44 4.13 13.58
CA LYS A 304 -20.12 3.13 12.74
C LYS A 304 -21.06 2.26 13.57
N THR A 305 -22.24 1.98 13.01
CA THR A 305 -23.14 0.93 13.52
C THR A 305 -22.61 -0.46 13.12
N PRO A 306 -23.03 -1.55 13.81
CA PRO A 306 -22.69 -2.91 13.39
C PRO A 306 -23.00 -3.19 11.91
N ALA A 307 -24.15 -2.73 11.41
CA ALA A 307 -24.51 -2.91 10.00
C ALA A 307 -23.54 -2.19 9.05
N GLN A 308 -23.11 -0.96 9.39
CA GLN A 308 -22.14 -0.20 8.59
C GLN A 308 -20.74 -0.82 8.60
N ILE A 309 -20.37 -1.53 9.67
CA ILE A 309 -19.09 -2.27 9.73
C ILE A 309 -19.13 -3.42 8.73
N LEU A 310 -20.22 -4.19 8.71
CA LEU A 310 -20.37 -5.35 7.83
C LEU A 310 -20.51 -4.96 6.35
N SER A 311 -20.93 -3.73 6.05
CA SER A 311 -21.03 -3.21 4.68
C SER A 311 -19.88 -2.27 4.27
N SER A 312 -18.75 -2.26 5.00
CA SER A 312 -17.59 -1.42 4.68
C SER A 312 -16.61 -2.03 3.68
N GLY A 313 -16.95 -3.15 3.04
CA GLY A 313 -16.05 -3.89 2.16
C GLY A 313 -15.74 -3.17 0.85
N ARG A 314 -14.60 -3.51 0.24
CA ARG A 314 -14.09 -2.90 -1.00
C ARG A 314 -13.55 -3.94 -1.97
N LEU A 315 -13.62 -3.62 -3.25
CA LEU A 315 -12.94 -4.31 -4.34
C LEU A 315 -11.86 -3.38 -4.90
N LEU A 316 -10.61 -3.83 -4.86
CA LEU A 316 -9.44 -3.01 -5.17
C LEU A 316 -8.73 -3.56 -6.40
N GLU A 317 -8.33 -2.69 -7.30
CA GLU A 317 -7.31 -2.95 -8.32
C GLU A 317 -5.96 -2.47 -7.78
N VAL A 318 -4.96 -3.33 -7.82
CA VAL A 318 -3.62 -3.12 -7.24
C VAL A 318 -2.58 -3.47 -8.30
N SER A 319 -1.58 -2.62 -8.49
CA SER A 319 -0.44 -2.95 -9.35
C SER A 319 0.35 -4.13 -8.77
N PRO A 320 1.03 -4.97 -9.57
CA PRO A 320 1.83 -6.08 -9.04
C PRO A 320 2.95 -5.66 -8.07
N ASP A 321 3.41 -4.41 -8.14
CA ASP A 321 4.38 -3.82 -7.21
C ASP A 321 3.73 -3.14 -5.99
N GLY A 322 2.39 -3.16 -5.91
CA GLY A 322 1.57 -2.63 -4.83
C GLY A 322 1.60 -1.12 -4.64
N LYS A 323 2.19 -0.37 -5.59
CA LYS A 323 2.34 1.09 -5.48
C LYS A 323 1.11 1.86 -5.94
N THR A 324 0.30 1.27 -6.81
CA THR A 324 -0.91 1.90 -7.34
C THR A 324 -2.11 1.10 -6.91
N GLN A 325 -3.10 1.79 -6.35
CA GLN A 325 -4.36 1.22 -5.91
C GLN A 325 -5.50 2.07 -6.47
N ARG A 326 -6.53 1.40 -7.00
CA ARG A 326 -7.78 2.01 -7.42
C ARG A 326 -8.93 1.24 -6.78
N VAL A 327 -9.88 1.95 -6.18
CA VAL A 327 -11.12 1.34 -5.69
C VAL A 327 -12.05 1.12 -6.90
N LEU A 328 -12.44 -0.12 -7.15
CA LEU A 328 -13.40 -0.49 -8.20
C LEU A 328 -14.83 -0.52 -7.67
N SER A 329 -15.01 -0.96 -6.41
CA SER A 329 -16.30 -0.98 -5.75
C SER A 329 -16.13 -0.83 -4.24
N GLU A 330 -17.12 -0.24 -3.58
CA GLU A 330 -17.16 0.00 -2.15
C GLU A 330 -18.57 -0.26 -1.61
N GLY A 331 -18.72 -0.34 -0.29
CA GLY A 331 -20.02 -0.63 0.32
C GLY A 331 -20.39 -2.12 0.25
N LEU A 332 -19.40 -3.00 0.10
CA LEU A 332 -19.61 -4.44 -0.08
C LEU A 332 -19.88 -5.12 1.26
N ASN A 333 -20.75 -6.12 1.27
CA ASN A 333 -21.18 -6.84 2.47
C ASN A 333 -20.22 -7.97 2.82
N MET A 334 -19.12 -7.62 3.47
CA MET A 334 -17.98 -8.49 3.79
C MET A 334 -17.61 -9.42 2.64
N PRO A 335 -17.02 -8.90 1.55
CA PRO A 335 -16.68 -9.70 0.39
C PRO A 335 -15.55 -10.69 0.69
N ASP A 336 -15.55 -11.84 0.02
CA ASP A 336 -14.62 -12.93 0.32
C ASP A 336 -13.91 -13.50 -0.92
N GLY A 337 -14.62 -14.11 -1.87
CA GLY A 337 -14.04 -14.70 -3.08
C GLY A 337 -14.16 -13.78 -4.30
N VAL A 338 -13.18 -13.79 -5.21
CA VAL A 338 -13.22 -13.07 -6.48
C VAL A 338 -12.54 -13.85 -7.62
N GLU A 339 -13.15 -13.85 -8.81
CA GLU A 339 -12.54 -14.34 -10.06
C GLU A 339 -12.90 -13.44 -11.25
N GLU A 340 -12.04 -13.46 -12.27
CA GLU A 340 -12.28 -12.77 -13.54
C GLU A 340 -12.82 -13.73 -14.60
N HIS A 341 -13.76 -13.27 -15.41
CA HIS A 341 -14.19 -13.97 -16.62
C HIS A 341 -14.76 -12.98 -17.65
N ASP A 342 -14.26 -13.04 -18.88
CA ASP A 342 -14.71 -12.25 -20.03
C ASP A 342 -14.80 -10.72 -19.74
N GLY A 343 -13.79 -10.17 -19.07
CA GLY A 343 -13.68 -8.74 -18.75
C GLY A 343 -14.55 -8.29 -17.58
N LYS A 344 -15.01 -9.23 -16.73
CA LYS A 344 -15.83 -8.97 -15.56
C LYS A 344 -15.29 -9.67 -14.33
N LEU A 345 -15.44 -9.02 -13.19
CA LEU A 345 -15.10 -9.54 -11.88
C LEU A 345 -16.34 -10.09 -11.20
N TYR A 346 -16.33 -11.37 -10.89
CA TYR A 346 -17.34 -12.06 -10.10
C TYR A 346 -16.84 -12.15 -8.67
N TYR A 347 -17.64 -11.69 -7.71
CA TYR A 347 -17.26 -11.71 -6.30
C TYR A 347 -18.40 -12.11 -5.38
N THR A 348 -18.07 -12.74 -4.26
CA THR A 348 -19.03 -13.13 -3.23
C THR A 348 -19.16 -12.03 -2.18
N ASN A 349 -20.37 -11.85 -1.66
CA ASN A 349 -20.64 -11.11 -0.44
C ASN A 349 -21.17 -12.09 0.61
N MET A 350 -20.50 -12.19 1.74
CA MET A 350 -20.85 -13.14 2.80
C MET A 350 -22.21 -12.87 3.42
N GLY A 351 -22.66 -11.62 3.44
CA GLY A 351 -23.83 -11.24 4.23
C GLY A 351 -23.57 -11.36 5.73
N MET A 352 -24.61 -11.53 6.54
CA MET A 352 -24.48 -11.75 7.97
C MET A 352 -24.34 -13.25 8.26
N PRO A 353 -23.27 -13.73 8.92
CA PRO A 353 -23.10 -15.17 9.18
C PRO A 353 -24.26 -15.85 9.94
N SER A 354 -25.05 -15.09 10.68
CA SER A 354 -26.23 -15.63 11.37
C SER A 354 -27.47 -15.77 10.47
N LEU A 355 -27.44 -15.25 9.24
CA LEU A 355 -28.56 -15.20 8.30
C LEU A 355 -28.16 -15.76 6.94
N ASN A 356 -29.11 -16.41 6.26
CA ASN A 356 -28.92 -16.80 4.88
C ASN A 356 -29.26 -15.61 3.98
N ASP A 357 -28.31 -14.71 3.80
CA ASP A 357 -28.43 -13.47 3.01
C ASP A 357 -27.20 -13.18 2.13
N GLY A 358 -26.32 -14.16 1.97
CA GLY A 358 -25.19 -14.11 1.07
C GLY A 358 -25.58 -13.98 -0.41
N SER A 359 -24.70 -13.36 -1.19
CA SER A 359 -24.94 -13.11 -2.62
C SER A 359 -23.68 -13.21 -3.46
N VAL A 360 -23.86 -13.35 -4.78
CA VAL A 360 -22.79 -13.26 -5.77
C VAL A 360 -23.11 -12.13 -6.72
N CYS A 361 -22.14 -11.26 -6.96
CA CYS A 361 -22.27 -10.11 -7.84
C CYS A 361 -21.21 -10.19 -8.94
N CYS A 362 -21.44 -9.47 -10.04
CA CYS A 362 -20.42 -9.19 -11.03
C CYS A 362 -20.29 -7.68 -11.27
N VAL A 363 -19.11 -7.21 -11.64
CA VAL A 363 -18.83 -5.82 -12.02
C VAL A 363 -17.83 -5.78 -13.17
N ASN A 364 -17.86 -4.75 -14.01
CA ASN A 364 -16.86 -4.58 -15.06
C ASN A 364 -15.48 -4.26 -14.45
N LEU A 365 -14.39 -4.52 -15.18
CA LEU A 365 -13.02 -4.21 -14.74
C LEU A 365 -12.78 -2.71 -14.41
N ASP A 366 -13.61 -1.81 -14.95
CA ASP A 366 -13.56 -0.39 -14.64
C ASP A 366 -14.38 0.02 -13.40
N GLY A 367 -15.04 -0.93 -12.73
CA GLY A 367 -15.90 -0.71 -11.57
C GLY A 367 -17.36 -0.37 -11.90
N THR A 368 -17.74 -0.31 -13.19
CA THR A 368 -19.12 0.01 -13.60
C THR A 368 -20.00 -1.24 -13.76
N GLY A 369 -21.32 -1.04 -13.86
CA GLY A 369 -22.23 -2.08 -14.31
C GLY A 369 -22.47 -3.23 -13.33
N THR A 370 -22.38 -2.97 -12.03
CA THR A 370 -22.61 -3.98 -10.99
C THR A 370 -23.97 -4.67 -11.17
N THR A 371 -23.96 -5.99 -11.23
CA THR A 371 -25.15 -6.83 -11.39
C THR A 371 -25.13 -7.95 -10.35
N THR A 372 -26.27 -8.22 -9.73
CA THR A 372 -26.43 -9.39 -8.85
C THR A 372 -26.63 -10.64 -9.72
N ILE A 373 -25.74 -11.61 -9.57
CA ILE A 373 -25.76 -12.90 -10.28
C ILE A 373 -26.58 -13.91 -9.48
N ILE A 374 -26.32 -14.00 -8.17
CA ILE A 374 -27.10 -14.83 -7.25
C ILE A 374 -27.64 -13.93 -6.14
N PRO A 375 -28.97 -13.78 -6.00
CA PRO A 375 -29.55 -12.86 -5.04
C PRO A 375 -29.44 -13.35 -3.59
N PRO A 376 -29.46 -12.43 -2.61
CA PRO A 376 -29.51 -12.75 -1.19
C PRO A 376 -30.54 -13.83 -0.84
N GLY A 377 -30.13 -14.79 0.00
CA GLY A 377 -30.99 -15.87 0.50
C GLY A 377 -31.10 -17.09 -0.42
N LYS A 378 -30.34 -17.12 -1.51
CA LYS A 378 -30.13 -18.34 -2.32
C LYS A 378 -28.92 -19.16 -1.88
N ILE A 379 -27.89 -18.49 -1.37
CA ILE A 379 -26.68 -19.10 -0.80
C ILE A 379 -26.44 -18.42 0.55
N TYR A 380 -26.05 -19.19 1.56
CA TYR A 380 -26.03 -18.72 2.94
C TYR A 380 -24.90 -17.73 3.17
N THR A 381 -23.65 -18.19 3.12
CA THR A 381 -22.46 -17.38 3.32
C THR A 381 -21.42 -17.79 2.28
N PRO A 382 -21.55 -17.28 1.05
CA PRO A 382 -20.66 -17.63 -0.04
C PRO A 382 -19.24 -17.14 0.26
N LYS A 383 -18.27 -18.02 0.06
CA LYS A 383 -16.84 -17.85 0.35
C LYS A 383 -16.05 -17.76 -0.95
N GLN A 384 -15.02 -18.57 -1.13
CA GLN A 384 -14.30 -18.63 -2.38
C GLN A 384 -15.26 -19.05 -3.51
N LEU A 385 -15.06 -18.49 -4.70
CA LEU A 385 -15.69 -18.95 -5.94
C LEU A 385 -14.61 -19.33 -6.96
N SER A 386 -14.97 -20.20 -7.89
CA SER A 386 -14.10 -20.64 -9.00
C SER A 386 -14.92 -20.74 -10.29
N ILE A 387 -14.30 -20.45 -11.44
CA ILE A 387 -14.97 -20.41 -12.73
C ILE A 387 -14.43 -21.49 -13.66
N ASP A 388 -15.33 -22.29 -14.23
CA ASP A 388 -15.04 -23.05 -15.45
C ASP A 388 -15.21 -22.13 -16.64
N HIS A 389 -14.10 -21.61 -17.14
CA HIS A 389 -14.12 -20.66 -18.25
C HIS A 389 -14.65 -21.29 -19.55
N ALA A 390 -14.39 -22.58 -19.77
CA ALA A 390 -14.83 -23.27 -20.98
C ALA A 390 -16.32 -23.61 -20.90
N ALA A 391 -16.77 -24.13 -19.76
CA ALA A 391 -18.18 -24.48 -19.54
C ALA A 391 -19.06 -23.28 -19.17
N LYS A 392 -18.45 -22.11 -18.87
CA LYS A 392 -19.12 -20.91 -18.37
C LYS A 392 -19.96 -21.18 -17.13
N LYS A 393 -19.35 -21.84 -16.15
CA LYS A 393 -20.01 -22.20 -14.87
C LYS A 393 -19.28 -21.61 -13.68
N LEU A 394 -20.05 -21.12 -12.71
CA LEU A 394 -19.59 -20.64 -11.40
C LEU A 394 -19.71 -21.76 -10.38
N TYR A 395 -18.68 -21.95 -9.56
CA TYR A 395 -18.64 -22.88 -8.43
C TYR A 395 -18.39 -22.08 -7.16
N ILE A 396 -19.19 -22.29 -6.12
CA ILE A 396 -19.17 -21.44 -4.92
C ILE A 396 -19.18 -22.32 -3.68
N ALA A 397 -18.25 -22.07 -2.76
CA ALA A 397 -18.27 -22.67 -1.44
C ALA A 397 -19.19 -21.85 -0.52
N ASP A 398 -19.99 -22.53 0.30
CA ASP A 398 -20.91 -21.92 1.26
C ASP A 398 -20.56 -22.37 2.68
N ARG A 399 -20.09 -21.42 3.51
CA ARG A 399 -19.58 -21.70 4.85
C ARG A 399 -20.69 -22.17 5.76
N GLU A 400 -21.63 -21.30 6.11
CA GLU A 400 -22.72 -21.62 7.02
C GLU A 400 -23.76 -22.56 6.42
N GLY A 401 -23.90 -22.55 5.08
CA GLY A 401 -24.73 -23.51 4.37
C GLY A 401 -24.10 -24.91 4.25
N CYS A 402 -22.82 -25.08 4.60
CA CYS A 402 -22.08 -26.35 4.58
C CYS A 402 -22.17 -27.08 3.23
N SER A 403 -22.10 -26.31 2.14
CA SER A 403 -22.43 -26.79 0.80
C SER A 403 -21.49 -26.26 -0.28
N ILE A 404 -21.51 -26.92 -1.43
CA ILE A 404 -20.89 -26.46 -2.67
C ILE A 404 -21.99 -26.29 -3.72
N TRP A 405 -22.01 -25.12 -4.35
CA TRP A 405 -23.00 -24.75 -5.37
C TRP A 405 -22.36 -24.61 -6.74
N ARG A 406 -23.15 -24.84 -7.78
CA ARG A 406 -22.81 -24.62 -9.19
C ARG A 406 -23.92 -23.81 -9.86
N SER A 407 -23.58 -22.87 -10.73
CA SER A 407 -24.55 -22.20 -11.61
C SER A 407 -23.92 -21.91 -12.97
N ASN A 408 -24.73 -21.52 -13.95
CA ASN A 408 -24.22 -20.87 -15.15
C ASN A 408 -23.60 -19.51 -14.75
N ILE A 409 -22.72 -18.96 -15.60
CA ILE A 409 -22.04 -17.68 -15.33
C ILE A 409 -23.00 -16.49 -15.12
N ASP A 410 -24.24 -16.60 -15.61
CA ASP A 410 -25.30 -15.61 -15.43
C ASP A 410 -26.18 -15.86 -14.17
N GLY A 411 -25.84 -16.87 -13.38
CA GLY A 411 -26.55 -17.24 -12.15
C GLY A 411 -27.76 -18.16 -12.36
N THR A 412 -28.10 -18.47 -13.61
CA THR A 412 -29.17 -19.43 -13.90
C THR A 412 -28.73 -20.86 -13.60
N ASN A 413 -29.70 -21.77 -13.45
CA ASN A 413 -29.46 -23.18 -13.14
C ASN A 413 -28.58 -23.40 -11.89
N LEU A 414 -28.91 -22.69 -10.80
CA LEU A 414 -28.26 -22.87 -9.51
C LEU A 414 -28.55 -24.27 -8.95
N GLU A 415 -27.51 -25.06 -8.81
CA GLU A 415 -27.51 -26.48 -8.47
C GLU A 415 -26.62 -26.73 -7.26
N LEU A 416 -27.06 -27.62 -6.38
CA LEU A 416 -26.34 -28.05 -5.20
C LEU A 416 -25.49 -29.28 -5.55
N LEU A 417 -24.17 -29.21 -5.37
CA LEU A 417 -23.23 -30.31 -5.66
C LEU A 417 -22.84 -31.12 -4.44
N ILE A 418 -22.78 -30.46 -3.28
CA ILE A 418 -22.45 -31.03 -1.97
C ILE A 418 -23.39 -30.40 -0.95
N ASP A 419 -24.03 -31.23 -0.11
CA ASP A 419 -24.78 -30.78 1.06
C ASP A 419 -24.40 -31.63 2.28
N ASN A 420 -23.50 -31.09 3.11
CA ASN A 420 -23.05 -31.78 4.32
C ASN A 420 -24.03 -31.61 5.48
N ALA A 421 -24.87 -30.58 5.46
CA ALA A 421 -25.82 -30.30 6.53
C ALA A 421 -27.17 -31.02 6.34
N ASN A 422 -27.38 -31.68 5.19
CA ASN A 422 -28.60 -32.41 4.83
C ASN A 422 -29.85 -31.57 5.10
N ARG A 423 -29.86 -30.34 4.57
CA ARG A 423 -30.89 -29.34 4.90
C ARG A 423 -32.11 -29.57 4.04
N ALA A 424 -33.24 -29.89 4.66
CA ALA A 424 -34.52 -30.01 3.95
C ALA A 424 -34.99 -28.70 3.27
N SER A 425 -34.50 -27.53 3.71
CA SER A 425 -34.75 -26.24 3.05
C SER A 425 -33.70 -25.17 3.42
N HIS A 426 -33.16 -24.45 2.44
CA HIS A 426 -32.29 -23.27 2.63
C HIS A 426 -33.13 -22.00 2.88
N LYS A 427 -33.85 -21.94 4.00
CA LYS A 427 -34.61 -20.74 4.40
C LYS A 427 -33.68 -19.63 4.89
N HIS A 428 -34.19 -18.39 4.89
CA HIS A 428 -33.44 -17.19 5.30
C HIS A 428 -32.98 -17.23 6.78
N ASP A 429 -33.80 -17.78 7.67
CA ASP A 429 -33.60 -17.88 9.11
C ASP A 429 -33.10 -19.25 9.58
N ALA A 430 -32.69 -20.13 8.64
CA ALA A 430 -32.15 -21.43 9.00
C ALA A 430 -30.88 -21.23 9.84
N PRO A 431 -30.63 -22.03 10.90
CA PRO A 431 -29.44 -21.85 11.72
C PRO A 431 -28.15 -22.18 10.94
N PRO A 432 -26.99 -21.62 11.34
CA PRO A 432 -25.68 -22.00 10.82
C PRO A 432 -25.41 -23.51 10.97
N GLY A 433 -24.69 -24.10 10.02
CA GLY A 433 -24.34 -25.52 10.04
C GLY A 433 -23.16 -25.80 10.96
N ASP A 434 -22.88 -27.09 11.20
CA ASP A 434 -21.77 -27.49 12.07
C ASP A 434 -20.44 -26.98 11.52
N ILE A 435 -19.59 -26.46 12.40
CA ILE A 435 -18.28 -25.91 12.06
C ILE A 435 -17.37 -26.92 11.34
N MET A 436 -17.59 -28.23 11.56
CA MET A 436 -16.89 -29.31 10.88
C MET A 436 -17.27 -29.45 9.40
N ASP A 437 -18.47 -29.03 9.04
CA ASP A 437 -19.05 -29.24 7.71
C ASP A 437 -18.98 -27.99 6.83
N GLN A 438 -18.48 -26.88 7.37
CA GLN A 438 -18.36 -25.60 6.69
C GLN A 438 -17.35 -25.64 5.54
N CYS A 439 -17.83 -25.39 4.32
CA CYS A 439 -17.02 -25.32 3.11
C CYS A 439 -16.47 -23.90 2.92
N ILE A 440 -15.17 -23.75 2.63
CA ILE A 440 -14.54 -22.42 2.53
C ILE A 440 -13.94 -22.15 1.15
N GLY A 441 -12.90 -22.89 0.79
CA GLY A 441 -12.20 -22.77 -0.47
C GLY A 441 -12.76 -23.74 -1.49
N ILE A 442 -12.68 -23.37 -2.76
CA ILE A 442 -13.06 -24.21 -3.89
C ILE A 442 -12.17 -23.92 -5.10
N THR A 443 -11.82 -24.99 -5.82
CA THR A 443 -11.21 -24.89 -7.14
C THR A 443 -11.67 -26.06 -8.01
N ILE A 444 -11.70 -25.86 -9.32
CA ILE A 444 -12.07 -26.91 -10.28
C ILE A 444 -10.86 -27.40 -11.07
N ALA A 445 -10.92 -28.66 -11.47
CA ALA A 445 -9.95 -29.30 -12.35
C ALA A 445 -10.70 -30.08 -13.45
N PRO A 446 -11.17 -29.39 -14.50
CA PRO A 446 -11.88 -30.04 -15.61
C PRO A 446 -11.07 -31.15 -16.27
N SER A 447 -9.74 -30.98 -16.37
CA SER A 447 -8.80 -31.99 -16.89
C SER A 447 -8.80 -33.30 -16.10
N LEU A 448 -9.17 -33.26 -14.82
CA LEU A 448 -9.27 -34.42 -13.93
C LEU A 448 -10.73 -34.85 -13.71
N ASN A 449 -11.69 -34.19 -14.36
CA ASN A 449 -13.12 -34.30 -14.09
C ASN A 449 -13.46 -34.14 -12.59
N LYS A 450 -12.77 -33.24 -11.89
CA LYS A 450 -12.91 -33.06 -10.44
C LYS A 450 -13.08 -31.61 -10.03
N PHE A 451 -13.66 -31.41 -8.86
CA PHE A 451 -13.48 -30.19 -8.08
C PHE A 451 -12.97 -30.54 -6.68
N PHE A 452 -12.34 -29.57 -6.04
CA PHE A 452 -11.74 -29.68 -4.72
C PHE A 452 -12.30 -28.59 -3.83
N TRP A 453 -12.48 -28.88 -2.54
CA TRP A 453 -12.89 -27.88 -1.57
C TRP A 453 -12.26 -28.12 -0.20
N THR A 454 -12.13 -27.05 0.59
CA THR A 454 -11.69 -27.14 1.99
C THR A 454 -12.89 -27.19 2.92
N GLN A 455 -12.73 -27.93 4.03
CA GLN A 455 -13.51 -27.74 5.24
C GLN A 455 -12.56 -27.31 6.35
N LYS A 456 -12.78 -26.11 6.90
CA LYS A 456 -11.83 -25.50 7.84
C LYS A 456 -11.77 -26.18 9.21
N GLY A 457 -12.91 -26.72 9.69
CA GLY A 457 -13.04 -27.18 11.07
C GLY A 457 -13.02 -26.03 12.09
N PRO A 458 -12.82 -26.33 13.40
CA PRO A 458 -12.72 -25.32 14.44
C PRO A 458 -11.50 -24.44 14.21
N ALA A 459 -11.61 -23.17 14.60
CA ALA A 459 -10.50 -22.24 14.49
C ALA A 459 -9.27 -22.82 15.18
N LYS A 460 -8.16 -22.93 14.44
CA LYS A 460 -6.87 -23.42 14.97
C LYS A 460 -6.97 -24.83 15.58
N GLY A 461 -7.91 -25.64 15.08
CA GLY A 461 -8.31 -26.91 15.69
C GLY A 461 -7.59 -28.16 15.18
N ASN A 462 -6.75 -28.06 14.14
CA ASN A 462 -6.10 -29.22 13.49
C ASN A 462 -7.09 -30.30 13.03
N ARG A 463 -8.32 -29.88 12.66
CA ARG A 463 -9.36 -30.77 12.13
C ARG A 463 -9.81 -30.38 10.72
N GLY A 464 -9.02 -29.53 10.07
CA GLY A 464 -9.22 -29.11 8.70
C GLY A 464 -8.97 -30.25 7.70
N ARG A 465 -9.70 -30.21 6.59
CA ARG A 465 -9.70 -31.24 5.56
C ARG A 465 -9.79 -30.63 4.17
N ILE A 466 -9.23 -31.32 3.17
CA ILE A 466 -9.44 -31.05 1.75
C ILE A 466 -10.13 -32.27 1.16
N PHE A 467 -11.17 -32.04 0.35
CA PHE A 467 -11.92 -33.09 -0.32
C PHE A 467 -11.84 -32.93 -1.83
N SER A 468 -12.22 -33.98 -2.54
CA SER A 468 -12.48 -33.96 -3.98
C SER A 468 -13.70 -34.78 -4.32
N ALA A 469 -14.38 -34.41 -5.39
CA ALA A 469 -15.45 -35.21 -5.99
C ALA A 469 -15.49 -34.99 -7.52
N PRO A 470 -16.03 -35.94 -8.28
CA PRO A 470 -16.36 -35.75 -9.68
C PRO A 470 -17.25 -34.51 -9.92
N ILE A 471 -17.00 -33.78 -11.01
CA ILE A 471 -17.76 -32.56 -11.37
C ILE A 471 -19.25 -32.85 -11.52
N GLU A 472 -19.58 -33.96 -12.18
CA GLU A 472 -20.97 -34.40 -12.30
C GLU A 472 -21.35 -35.32 -11.14
N ILE A 473 -22.59 -35.15 -10.68
CA ILE A 473 -23.17 -36.03 -9.68
C ILE A 473 -23.44 -37.39 -10.36
N PRO A 474 -23.02 -38.53 -9.76
CA PRO A 474 -23.33 -39.84 -10.30
C PRO A 474 -24.84 -40.06 -10.48
N GLU A 475 -25.21 -40.73 -11.57
CA GLU A 475 -26.61 -41.06 -11.85
C GLU A 475 -27.28 -41.73 -10.64
N ASN A 476 -28.52 -41.31 -10.34
CA ASN A 476 -29.33 -41.81 -9.20
C ASN A 476 -28.80 -41.47 -7.80
N THR A 477 -27.86 -40.53 -7.67
CA THR A 477 -27.47 -39.94 -6.38
C THR A 477 -27.85 -38.46 -6.33
N ALA A 478 -27.87 -37.87 -5.12
CA ALA A 478 -28.11 -36.45 -4.91
C ALA A 478 -26.94 -35.86 -4.10
N ALA A 479 -26.87 -34.52 -4.01
CA ALA A 479 -25.78 -33.82 -3.32
C ALA A 479 -25.53 -34.31 -1.88
N PHE A 480 -26.58 -34.70 -1.15
CA PHE A 480 -26.51 -35.18 0.24
C PHE A 480 -26.32 -36.70 0.36
N THR A 481 -26.43 -37.46 -0.74
CA THR A 481 -26.31 -38.94 -0.76
C THR A 481 -25.18 -39.46 -1.62
N ARG A 482 -24.42 -38.59 -2.29
CA ARG A 482 -23.30 -38.99 -3.13
C ARG A 482 -22.18 -39.62 -2.28
N THR A 483 -21.64 -40.75 -2.74
CA THR A 483 -20.65 -41.57 -2.02
C THR A 483 -19.26 -41.53 -2.65
N ASP A 484 -19.11 -40.79 -3.75
CA ASP A 484 -17.91 -40.61 -4.56
C ASP A 484 -16.99 -39.48 -4.05
N ILE A 485 -17.22 -39.00 -2.83
CA ILE A 485 -16.39 -38.00 -2.17
C ILE A 485 -15.12 -38.66 -1.62
N SER A 486 -13.96 -38.08 -1.94
CA SER A 486 -12.66 -38.53 -1.45
C SER A 486 -12.03 -37.48 -0.55
N VAL A 487 -11.52 -37.90 0.62
CA VAL A 487 -10.67 -37.06 1.48
C VAL A 487 -9.27 -37.04 0.90
N LEU A 488 -8.81 -35.85 0.49
CA LEU A 488 -7.50 -35.65 -0.12
C LEU A 488 -6.42 -35.36 0.94
N ALA A 489 -6.76 -34.54 1.93
CA ALA A 489 -5.90 -34.22 3.07
C ALA A 489 -6.75 -34.04 4.33
N GLN A 490 -6.18 -34.35 5.49
CA GLN A 490 -6.84 -34.25 6.80
C GLN A 490 -5.85 -33.88 7.89
N THR A 491 -6.36 -33.51 9.06
CA THR A 491 -5.54 -33.02 10.20
C THR A 491 -4.78 -31.75 9.83
N LEU A 492 -5.35 -30.95 8.92
CA LEU A 492 -4.82 -29.63 8.58
C LEU A 492 -5.22 -28.64 9.68
N PRO A 493 -4.39 -27.64 10.00
CA PRO A 493 -4.70 -26.66 11.04
C PRO A 493 -6.02 -25.92 10.79
N GLU A 494 -6.15 -25.21 9.67
CA GLU A 494 -7.36 -24.51 9.23
C GLU A 494 -7.24 -24.10 7.73
N PRO A 495 -7.48 -25.01 6.76
CA PRO A 495 -7.32 -24.73 5.34
C PRO A 495 -8.44 -23.82 4.82
N ILE A 496 -8.07 -22.82 4.02
CA ILE A 496 -8.96 -21.75 3.54
C ILE A 496 -9.14 -21.85 2.02
N ASP A 497 -8.43 -21.05 1.22
CA ASP A 497 -8.64 -20.98 -0.23
C ASP A 497 -7.77 -21.98 -0.97
N LEU A 498 -8.24 -22.40 -2.15
CA LEU A 498 -7.58 -23.36 -3.02
C LEU A 498 -7.35 -22.76 -4.41
N GLN A 499 -6.30 -23.25 -5.08
CA GLN A 499 -6.18 -23.12 -6.52
C GLN A 499 -5.52 -24.35 -7.13
N TYR A 500 -6.18 -24.93 -8.13
CA TYR A 500 -5.59 -25.93 -9.00
C TYR A 500 -4.94 -25.25 -10.21
N VAL A 501 -3.71 -25.67 -10.54
CA VAL A 501 -2.97 -25.23 -11.72
C VAL A 501 -2.79 -26.43 -12.63
N ALA A 502 -3.45 -26.40 -13.79
CA ALA A 502 -3.55 -27.53 -14.71
C ALA A 502 -2.21 -27.88 -15.36
N GLU A 503 -1.42 -26.87 -15.75
CA GLU A 503 -0.12 -27.04 -16.42
C GLU A 503 0.88 -27.79 -15.55
N ALA A 504 0.82 -27.58 -14.23
CA ALA A 504 1.68 -28.24 -13.26
C ALA A 504 1.01 -29.43 -12.57
N ASN A 505 -0.25 -29.73 -12.88
CA ASN A 505 -1.12 -30.65 -12.16
C ASN A 505 -0.97 -30.54 -10.62
N THR A 506 -0.99 -29.31 -10.10
CA THR A 506 -0.63 -29.01 -8.71
C THR A 506 -1.76 -28.26 -8.02
N LEU A 507 -2.03 -28.64 -6.77
CA LEU A 507 -2.97 -27.96 -5.89
C LEU A 507 -2.21 -27.05 -4.92
N TYR A 508 -2.64 -25.81 -4.80
CA TYR A 508 -2.15 -24.80 -3.86
C TYR A 508 -3.24 -24.44 -2.87
N TRP A 509 -2.88 -24.17 -1.62
CA TRP A 509 -3.84 -23.67 -0.64
C TRP A 509 -3.19 -22.84 0.45
N THR A 510 -4.00 -21.97 1.04
CA THR A 510 -3.67 -21.25 2.27
C THR A 510 -4.21 -21.98 3.48
N ASP A 511 -3.50 -21.84 4.58
CA ASP A 511 -3.93 -22.31 5.89
C ASP A 511 -3.80 -21.19 6.93
N ARG A 512 -4.82 -21.03 7.77
CA ARG A 512 -4.97 -19.95 8.75
C ARG A 512 -4.76 -20.39 10.20
N GLY A 513 -4.43 -21.66 10.44
CA GLY A 513 -4.28 -22.18 11.78
C GLY A 513 -3.03 -21.68 12.51
N GLU A 514 -2.75 -22.25 13.68
CA GLU A 514 -1.59 -21.85 14.47
C GLU A 514 -0.25 -22.34 13.91
N VAL A 515 0.79 -21.56 14.17
CA VAL A 515 2.18 -21.95 13.89
C VAL A 515 2.55 -23.24 14.65
N PRO A 516 3.42 -24.11 14.11
CA PRO A 516 4.27 -23.91 12.93
C PRO A 516 3.67 -24.35 11.59
N PHE A 517 2.49 -24.98 11.59
CA PHE A 517 1.92 -25.59 10.36
C PHE A 517 0.74 -24.80 9.78
N GLY A 518 0.16 -23.88 10.53
CA GLY A 518 -0.82 -22.91 10.01
C GLY A 518 -0.17 -21.57 9.69
N ASN A 519 -0.96 -20.64 9.16
CA ASN A 519 -0.45 -19.39 8.58
C ASN A 519 0.62 -19.64 7.50
N CYS A 520 0.28 -20.58 6.60
CA CYS A 520 1.18 -21.13 5.59
C CYS A 520 0.52 -21.12 4.20
N LEU A 521 1.38 -21.06 3.18
CA LEU A 521 1.04 -21.41 1.80
C LEU A 521 1.58 -22.80 1.52
N TYR A 522 0.70 -23.69 1.07
CA TYR A 522 1.04 -25.07 0.73
C TYR A 522 0.95 -25.33 -0.77
N LYS A 523 1.68 -26.35 -1.23
CA LYS A 523 1.45 -27.01 -2.51
C LYS A 523 1.50 -28.53 -2.38
N ALA A 524 0.85 -29.24 -3.31
CA ALA A 524 1.05 -30.66 -3.54
C ALA A 524 0.73 -31.03 -4.99
N ALA A 525 1.62 -31.78 -5.63
CA ALA A 525 1.34 -32.40 -6.93
C ALA A 525 0.21 -33.44 -6.82
N LEU A 526 -0.62 -33.51 -7.87
CA LEU A 526 -1.67 -34.49 -8.00
C LEU A 526 -1.29 -35.61 -8.98
N THR A 527 -1.89 -36.77 -8.80
CA THR A 527 -1.92 -37.86 -9.79
C THR A 527 -2.91 -37.54 -10.91
N ASN A 528 -2.95 -38.36 -11.96
CA ASN A 528 -3.95 -38.23 -13.03
C ASN A 528 -5.37 -38.56 -12.53
N GLU A 529 -5.48 -39.29 -11.43
CA GLU A 529 -6.74 -39.58 -10.74
C GLU A 529 -7.15 -38.44 -9.79
N GLY A 530 -6.36 -37.36 -9.68
CA GLY A 530 -6.61 -36.23 -8.79
C GLY A 530 -6.51 -36.58 -7.31
N THR A 531 -5.60 -37.49 -6.96
CA THR A 531 -5.18 -37.77 -5.57
C THR A 531 -3.80 -37.16 -5.31
N LEU A 532 -3.39 -37.00 -4.04
CA LEU A 532 -2.06 -36.46 -3.74
C LEU A 532 -0.97 -37.43 -4.23
N ALA A 533 -0.10 -36.96 -5.12
CA ALA A 533 1.05 -37.71 -5.59
C ALA A 533 2.23 -37.63 -4.60
N GLU A 534 2.22 -36.62 -3.73
CA GLU A 534 3.26 -36.35 -2.76
C GLU A 534 2.69 -35.81 -1.44
N LYS A 535 3.54 -35.74 -0.42
CA LYS A 535 3.17 -35.06 0.83
C LYS A 535 3.07 -33.55 0.57
N PRO A 536 2.07 -32.87 1.16
CA PRO A 536 2.00 -31.41 1.18
C PRO A 536 3.32 -30.75 1.58
N GLN A 537 3.74 -29.77 0.78
CA GLN A 537 4.94 -28.98 1.01
C GLN A 537 4.55 -27.55 1.38
N ILE A 538 5.19 -27.00 2.40
CA ILE A 538 5.02 -25.60 2.76
C ILE A 538 5.96 -24.75 1.90
N LEU A 539 5.41 -23.84 1.12
CA LEU A 539 6.15 -22.91 0.28
C LEU A 539 6.53 -21.63 1.02
N ALA A 540 5.66 -21.15 1.91
CA ALA A 540 5.91 -19.97 2.72
C ALA A 540 5.12 -20.05 4.03
N GLN A 541 5.63 -19.40 5.07
CA GLN A 541 5.09 -19.43 6.44
C GLN A 541 4.95 -18.01 7.00
N ASN A 542 4.40 -17.90 8.21
CA ASN A 542 4.32 -16.67 9.01
C ASN A 542 3.49 -15.58 8.32
N PHE A 543 2.36 -15.95 7.72
CA PHE A 543 1.32 -14.99 7.33
C PHE A 543 0.50 -14.56 8.56
N ASN A 544 -0.31 -13.51 8.43
CA ASN A 544 -1.17 -13.05 9.54
C ASN A 544 -2.64 -13.32 9.23
N GLU A 545 -3.05 -14.58 9.45
CA GLU A 545 -4.35 -15.14 9.08
C GLU A 545 -4.54 -15.19 7.54
N ALA A 546 -3.76 -16.05 6.87
CA ALA A 546 -3.79 -16.20 5.40
C ALA A 546 -5.17 -16.63 4.86
N ILE A 547 -5.60 -15.99 3.78
CA ILE A 547 -6.89 -16.26 3.12
C ILE A 547 -6.68 -16.53 1.62
N GLY A 548 -6.52 -15.51 0.79
CA GLY A 548 -6.55 -15.66 -0.66
C GLY A 548 -5.28 -16.27 -1.23
N VAL A 549 -5.40 -17.02 -2.33
CA VAL A 549 -4.27 -17.53 -3.11
C VAL A 549 -4.51 -17.40 -4.61
N LYS A 550 -3.52 -16.88 -5.35
CA LYS A 550 -3.53 -16.89 -6.81
C LYS A 550 -2.12 -17.06 -7.39
N VAL A 551 -1.95 -18.08 -8.21
CA VAL A 551 -0.73 -18.43 -8.92
C VAL A 551 -0.75 -17.75 -10.29
N ASP A 552 0.30 -16.97 -10.58
CA ASP A 552 0.58 -16.48 -11.92
C ASP A 552 1.53 -17.45 -12.62
N VAL A 553 0.96 -18.37 -13.40
CA VAL A 553 1.71 -19.41 -14.13
C VAL A 553 2.79 -18.79 -15.04
N GLY A 554 2.54 -17.60 -15.60
CA GLY A 554 3.47 -16.95 -16.52
C GLY A 554 4.75 -16.43 -15.85
N SER A 555 4.65 -15.94 -14.61
CA SER A 555 5.79 -15.44 -13.85
C SER A 555 6.36 -16.46 -12.85
N GLY A 556 5.58 -17.49 -12.51
CA GLY A 556 5.91 -18.44 -11.44
C GLY A 556 5.72 -17.86 -10.03
N CYS A 557 5.14 -16.67 -9.91
CA CYS A 557 4.83 -16.04 -8.63
C CYS A 557 3.47 -16.51 -8.09
N ILE A 558 3.33 -16.51 -6.77
CA ILE A 558 2.10 -16.85 -6.06
C ILE A 558 1.73 -15.69 -5.16
N TYR A 559 0.54 -15.14 -5.34
CA TYR A 559 0.01 -14.06 -4.52
C TYR A 559 -0.83 -14.62 -3.38
N VAL A 560 -0.62 -14.11 -2.17
CA VAL A 560 -1.33 -14.50 -0.96
C VAL A 560 -1.80 -13.26 -0.20
N SER A 561 -3.08 -13.19 0.15
CA SER A 561 -3.60 -12.14 1.04
C SER A 561 -3.81 -12.66 2.45
N ASP A 562 -3.82 -11.75 3.41
CA ASP A 562 -4.13 -12.08 4.80
C ASP A 562 -5.00 -11.02 5.50
N LEU A 563 -5.67 -11.44 6.57
CA LEU A 563 -6.53 -10.54 7.36
C LEU A 563 -5.73 -9.51 8.17
N GLY A 564 -4.41 -9.66 8.23
CA GLY A 564 -3.48 -8.67 8.77
C GLY A 564 -3.29 -7.42 7.91
N GLY A 565 -3.98 -7.35 6.76
CA GLY A 565 -3.92 -6.21 5.85
C GLY A 565 -2.72 -6.25 4.92
N ALA A 566 -2.16 -7.43 4.66
CA ALA A 566 -1.07 -7.60 3.72
C ALA A 566 -1.45 -8.43 2.49
N VAL A 567 -0.85 -8.09 1.37
CA VAL A 567 -0.74 -8.97 0.20
C VAL A 567 0.72 -9.26 -0.04
N TRP A 568 1.03 -10.53 -0.24
CA TRP A 568 2.36 -11.08 -0.40
C TRP A 568 2.53 -11.67 -1.79
N MET A 569 3.70 -11.51 -2.37
CA MET A 569 4.18 -12.25 -3.53
C MET A 569 5.20 -13.28 -3.04
N VAL A 570 4.95 -14.56 -3.31
CA VAL A 570 5.80 -15.70 -2.96
C VAL A 570 6.41 -16.25 -4.25
N GLN A 571 7.71 -16.55 -4.22
CA GLN A 571 8.37 -17.24 -5.34
C GLN A 571 7.95 -18.72 -5.35
N GLY A 572 7.49 -19.22 -6.51
CA GLY A 572 7.05 -20.61 -6.68
C GLY A 572 8.18 -21.64 -6.69
N ASP A 573 9.44 -21.20 -6.67
CA ASP A 573 10.66 -22.01 -6.72
C ASP A 573 10.93 -22.82 -5.43
N GLY A 574 10.11 -22.63 -4.39
CA GLY A 574 10.26 -23.32 -3.11
C GLY A 574 11.33 -22.70 -2.20
N SER A 575 11.85 -21.52 -2.52
CA SER A 575 12.90 -20.88 -1.70
C SER A 575 12.39 -20.31 -0.37
N GLY A 576 11.08 -20.34 -0.10
CA GLY A 576 10.50 -19.68 1.07
C GLY A 576 10.43 -18.16 0.98
N LYS A 577 10.90 -17.54 -0.11
CA LYS A 577 10.98 -16.09 -0.22
C LYS A 577 9.60 -15.52 -0.52
N LYS A 578 9.16 -14.62 0.37
CA LYS A 578 7.98 -13.79 0.17
C LYS A 578 8.32 -12.32 0.31
N GLU A 579 7.73 -11.51 -0.56
CA GLU A 579 7.80 -10.05 -0.54
C GLU A 579 6.41 -9.52 -0.24
N ARG A 580 6.31 -8.54 0.65
CA ARG A 580 5.05 -7.85 0.91
C ARG A 580 4.86 -6.77 -0.14
N ILE A 581 3.84 -6.94 -0.98
CA ILE A 581 3.54 -6.01 -2.09
C ILE A 581 2.55 -4.93 -1.64
N LEU A 582 1.55 -5.28 -0.83
CA LEU A 582 0.58 -4.34 -0.24
C LEU A 582 0.59 -4.48 1.27
N ASP A 583 0.48 -3.36 1.98
CA ASP A 583 0.41 -3.28 3.44
C ASP A 583 -0.49 -2.12 3.84
N GLU A 584 -1.74 -2.42 4.16
CA GLU A 584 -2.75 -1.48 4.61
C GLU A 584 -3.28 -1.93 5.97
N GLN A 585 -2.71 -1.40 7.06
CA GLN A 585 -3.00 -1.78 8.45
C GLN A 585 -4.47 -1.59 8.87
N THR A 586 -5.28 -0.91 8.05
CA THR A 586 -6.72 -0.70 8.24
C THR A 586 -7.59 -1.58 7.32
N SER A 587 -6.98 -2.57 6.67
CA SER A 587 -7.67 -3.52 5.79
C SER A 587 -7.58 -4.93 6.34
N CYS A 588 -8.55 -5.75 5.94
CA CYS A 588 -8.52 -7.20 6.17
C CYS A 588 -8.78 -7.88 4.83
N PHE A 589 -7.69 -8.27 4.14
CA PHE A 589 -7.76 -8.75 2.77
C PHE A 589 -8.19 -10.22 2.70
N THR A 590 -9.04 -10.52 1.72
CA THR A 590 -9.57 -11.86 1.41
C THR A 590 -9.20 -12.24 -0.02
N GLY A 591 -10.08 -12.87 -0.78
CA GLY A 591 -9.82 -13.38 -2.11
C GLY A 591 -9.18 -12.36 -3.05
N LEU A 592 -8.36 -12.89 -3.96
CA LEU A 592 -7.62 -12.12 -4.93
C LEU A 592 -7.55 -12.87 -6.26
N THR A 593 -7.50 -12.13 -7.36
CA THR A 593 -7.34 -12.69 -8.72
C THR A 593 -6.47 -11.78 -9.59
N LEU A 594 -6.11 -12.25 -10.78
CA LEU A 594 -5.27 -11.53 -11.74
C LEU A 594 -6.11 -11.16 -12.98
N VAL A 595 -5.91 -9.94 -13.50
CA VAL A 595 -6.64 -9.41 -14.67
C VAL A 595 -5.74 -8.76 -15.70
#